data_AF-A0A5N4DL00-F1
#
_entry.id   AF-A0A5N4DL00-F1
#
_cell.length_a   1.000
_cell.length_b   1.000
_cell.length_c   1.000
_cell.angle_alpha   90.00
_cell.angle_beta   90.00
_cell.angle_gamma   90.00
#
_symmetry.space_group_name_H-M   'P 1'
#
loop_
_entity.id
_entity.type
_entity.pdbx_description
1 polymer ?
#
loop_
_entity_poly.entity_id
_entity_poly.type
_entity_poly.pdbx_seq_one_letter_code
_entity_poly.pdbx_strand_id
1 'polypeptide(L)'
;GSLCPGIFGQRLEDTVHHERKYGPRLAPLLVEQCVDFIRERGLTEEGLFRMPGQANLVRDLQDSFDCGEKPLFDSTTDVHTVASLLKLYLRELPEPVVPFARYEDFLSCAQLLTKDEGEGTLELAKQVSSLPLVNYNLLRYICK
;
A
#
# COMPACT_ATOMS: atom_id res chain seq x y z
N GLY A 1 -7.41 2.72 -29.69
CA GLY A 1 -7.78 3.65 -28.61
C GLY A 1 -6.82 3.40 -27.48
N SER A 2 -6.07 4.41 -27.08
CA SER A 2 -5.01 4.30 -26.08
C SER A 2 -5.61 3.93 -24.72
N LEU A 3 -5.53 2.66 -24.32
CA LEU A 3 -5.77 2.27 -22.94
C LEU A 3 -4.62 2.86 -22.13
N CYS A 4 -4.86 3.98 -21.43
CA CYS A 4 -4.04 4.27 -20.27
C CYS A 4 -4.11 3.02 -19.38
N PRO A 5 -2.99 2.36 -19.07
CA PRO A 5 -3.03 1.25 -18.12
C PRO A 5 -3.56 1.82 -16.80
N GLY A 6 -4.54 1.14 -16.21
CA GLY A 6 -5.05 1.46 -14.88
C GLY A 6 -3.93 1.42 -13.84
N ILE A 7 -4.20 1.96 -12.65
CA ILE A 7 -3.23 1.95 -11.55
C ILE A 7 -3.16 0.58 -10.87
N PHE A 8 -4.26 -0.19 -10.90
CA PHE A 8 -4.30 -1.56 -10.39
C PHE A 8 -3.58 -2.50 -11.36
N GLY A 9 -2.77 -3.41 -10.83
CA GLY A 9 -1.93 -4.28 -11.67
C GLY A 9 -0.70 -3.60 -12.27
N GLN A 10 -0.49 -2.29 -12.03
CA GLN A 10 0.68 -1.57 -12.52
C GLN A 10 1.86 -1.73 -11.56
N ARG A 11 3.10 -1.69 -12.09
CA ARG A 11 4.29 -1.65 -11.25
C ARG A 11 4.29 -0.38 -10.41
N LEU A 12 4.65 -0.52 -9.13
CA LEU A 12 4.72 0.59 -8.19
C LEU A 12 5.59 1.75 -8.71
N GLU A 13 6.73 1.43 -9.34
CA GLU A 13 7.64 2.41 -9.93
C GLU A 13 6.99 3.25 -11.03
N ASP A 14 6.16 2.62 -11.88
CA ASP A 14 5.49 3.27 -13.01
C ASP A 14 4.39 4.21 -12.51
N THR A 15 3.60 3.76 -11.53
CA THR A 15 2.54 4.59 -10.92
C THR A 15 3.14 5.83 -10.25
N VAL A 16 4.16 5.64 -9.40
CA VAL A 16 4.84 6.76 -8.72
C VAL A 16 5.49 7.71 -9.73
N HIS A 17 6.13 7.18 -10.78
CA HIS A 17 6.72 8.01 -11.83
C HIS A 17 5.66 8.84 -12.57
N HIS A 18 4.56 8.21 -12.99
CA HIS A 18 3.47 8.86 -13.69
C HIS A 18 2.81 9.97 -12.86
N GLU A 19 2.64 9.77 -11.57
CA GLU A 19 2.00 10.74 -10.68
C GLU A 19 2.87 11.97 -10.35
N ARG A 20 4.19 11.92 -10.58
CA ARG A 20 5.10 13.07 -10.36
C ARG A 20 4.67 14.33 -11.11
N LYS A 21 3.96 14.19 -12.23
CA LYS A 21 3.41 15.31 -13.00
C LYS A 21 2.37 16.13 -12.22
N TYR A 22 1.82 15.58 -11.14
CA TYR A 22 0.87 16.24 -10.25
C TYR A 22 1.50 16.69 -8.91
N GLY A 23 2.83 16.61 -8.79
CA GLY A 23 3.58 16.97 -7.59
C GLY A 23 4.42 15.81 -7.04
N PRO A 24 5.40 16.10 -6.15
CA PRO A 24 6.19 15.07 -5.51
C PRO A 24 5.32 14.22 -4.58
N ARG A 25 5.39 12.90 -4.72
CA ARG A 25 4.72 11.92 -3.85
C ARG A 25 5.69 10.84 -3.40
N LEU A 26 5.50 10.38 -2.17
CA LEU A 26 6.31 9.29 -1.61
C LEU A 26 5.66 7.94 -1.87
N ALA A 27 4.33 7.90 -1.93
CA ALA A 27 3.53 6.72 -2.25
C ALA A 27 2.48 7.07 -3.33
N PRO A 28 1.89 6.07 -4.00
CA PRO A 28 0.79 6.30 -4.93
C PRO A 28 -0.36 7.08 -4.27
N LEU A 29 -1.03 7.97 -5.03
CA LEU A 29 -2.14 8.78 -4.53
C LEU A 29 -3.23 7.94 -3.86
N LEU A 30 -3.59 6.79 -4.44
CA LEU A 30 -4.55 5.86 -3.85
C LEU A 30 -4.14 5.46 -2.44
N VAL A 31 -2.86 5.12 -2.25
CA VAL A 31 -2.34 4.71 -0.94
C VAL A 31 -2.39 5.86 0.04
N GLU A 32 -1.97 7.06 -0.38
CA GLU A 32 -2.02 8.27 0.45
C GLU A 32 -3.46 8.54 0.93
N GLN A 33 -4.42 8.56 0.01
CA GLN A 33 -5.84 8.79 0.34
C GLN A 33 -6.42 7.71 1.25
N CYS A 34 -6.17 6.43 0.95
CA CYS A 34 -6.73 5.33 1.75
C CYS A 34 -6.16 5.32 3.17
N VAL A 35 -4.84 5.43 3.31
CA VAL A 35 -4.19 5.37 4.61
C VAL A 35 -4.56 6.58 5.46
N ASP A 36 -4.60 7.78 4.89
CA ASP A 36 -4.96 8.99 5.65
C ASP A 36 -6.41 8.94 6.13
N PHE A 37 -7.34 8.48 5.28
CA PHE A 37 -8.74 8.28 5.68
C PHE A 37 -8.87 7.24 6.80
N ILE A 38 -8.16 6.11 6.70
CA ILE A 38 -8.18 5.07 7.74
C ILE A 38 -7.57 5.58 9.05
N ARG A 39 -6.51 6.39 9.01
CA ARG A 39 -5.95 7.02 10.21
C ARG A 39 -6.91 8.00 10.86
N GLU A 40 -7.64 8.78 10.06
CA GLU A 40 -8.59 9.76 10.57
C GLU A 40 -9.83 9.10 11.19
N ARG A 41 -10.33 8.00 10.59
CA ARG A 41 -11.67 7.47 10.90
C ARG A 41 -11.72 6.02 11.33
N GLY A 42 -10.71 5.23 10.98
CA GLY A 42 -10.74 3.78 11.15
C GLY A 42 -10.10 3.25 12.43
N LEU A 43 -9.34 4.06 13.17
CA LEU A 43 -8.56 3.57 14.32
C LEU A 43 -9.41 3.03 15.47
N THR A 44 -10.67 3.43 15.57
CA THR A 44 -11.63 2.92 16.55
C THR A 44 -12.65 1.96 15.95
N GLU A 45 -12.56 1.66 14.65
CA GLU A 45 -13.51 0.79 13.96
C GLU A 45 -13.25 -0.68 14.30
N GLU A 46 -14.30 -1.40 14.70
CA GLU A 46 -14.15 -2.80 15.10
C GLU A 46 -13.79 -3.67 13.89
N GLY A 47 -12.73 -4.46 14.01
CA GLY A 47 -12.35 -5.38 12.94
C GLY A 47 -11.85 -4.67 11.69
N LEU A 48 -11.28 -3.46 11.82
CA LEU A 48 -10.49 -2.81 10.77
C LEU A 48 -9.50 -3.82 10.15
N PHE A 49 -9.40 -3.83 8.82
CA PHE A 49 -8.66 -4.80 8.00
C PHE A 49 -9.10 -6.27 8.09
N ARG A 50 -9.85 -6.69 9.12
CA ARG A 50 -10.44 -8.04 9.27
C ARG A 50 -11.77 -8.17 8.53
N MET A 51 -12.69 -7.22 8.72
CA MET A 51 -14.00 -7.24 8.07
C MET A 51 -13.92 -6.80 6.61
N PRO A 52 -14.70 -7.41 5.70
CA PRO A 52 -14.76 -6.97 4.31
C PRO A 52 -15.63 -5.72 4.18
N GLY A 53 -15.17 -4.76 3.39
CA GLY A 53 -16.04 -3.70 2.87
C GLY A 53 -17.01 -4.17 1.79
N GLN A 54 -17.84 -3.26 1.31
CA GLN A 54 -18.86 -3.54 0.30
C GLN A 54 -18.22 -3.78 -1.07
N ALA A 55 -18.32 -5.00 -1.58
CA ALA A 55 -17.63 -5.43 -2.81
C ALA A 55 -17.94 -4.54 -4.03
N ASN A 56 -19.19 -4.09 -4.20
CA ASN A 56 -19.57 -3.20 -5.30
C ASN A 56 -18.86 -1.84 -5.18
N LEU A 57 -18.82 -1.24 -3.99
CA LEU A 57 -18.14 0.05 -3.78
C LEU A 57 -16.61 -0.07 -3.94
N VAL A 58 -16.01 -1.20 -3.54
CA VAL A 58 -14.58 -1.44 -3.79
C VAL A 58 -14.31 -1.45 -5.30
N ARG A 59 -15.15 -2.14 -6.08
CA ARG A 59 -15.02 -2.18 -7.55
C ARG A 59 -15.22 -0.80 -8.17
N ASP A 60 -16.25 -0.07 -7.76
CA ASP A 60 -16.55 1.26 -8.30
C ASP A 60 -15.39 2.25 -8.01
N LEU A 61 -14.78 2.16 -6.83
CA LEU A 61 -13.58 2.94 -6.49
C LEU A 61 -12.36 2.52 -7.31
N GLN A 62 -12.13 1.21 -7.48
CA GLN A 62 -11.07 0.69 -8.35
C GLN A 62 -11.21 1.23 -9.78
N ASP A 63 -12.40 1.10 -10.37
CA ASP A 63 -12.69 1.56 -11.73
C ASP A 63 -12.45 3.08 -11.87
N SER A 64 -12.84 3.87 -10.85
CA SER A 64 -12.61 5.32 -10.83
C SER A 64 -11.10 5.64 -10.86
N PHE A 65 -10.33 4.99 -10.00
CA PHE A 65 -8.88 5.15 -9.95
C PHE A 65 -8.18 4.69 -11.24
N ASP A 66 -8.59 3.56 -11.82
CA ASP A 66 -8.06 3.05 -13.08
C ASP A 66 -8.37 3.97 -14.27
N CYS A 67 -9.51 4.68 -14.24
CA CYS A 67 -9.84 5.72 -15.21
C CYS A 67 -9.03 7.02 -15.01
N GLY A 68 -8.16 7.08 -14.00
CA GLY A 68 -7.38 8.27 -13.65
C GLY A 68 -8.18 9.32 -12.89
N GLU A 69 -9.37 8.98 -12.41
CA GLU A 69 -10.12 9.80 -11.47
C GLU A 69 -9.44 9.79 -10.09
N LYS A 70 -9.86 10.73 -9.25
CA LYS A 70 -9.31 10.92 -7.90
C LYS A 70 -10.48 11.02 -6.94
N PRO A 71 -11.19 9.90 -6.68
CA PRO A 71 -12.36 9.92 -5.80
C PRO A 71 -11.96 10.46 -4.43
N LEU A 72 -12.86 11.24 -3.82
CA LEU A 72 -12.70 11.73 -2.46
C LEU A 72 -13.51 10.84 -1.53
N PHE A 73 -12.93 10.50 -0.39
CA PHE A 73 -13.65 9.81 0.68
C PHE A 73 -14.31 10.85 1.57
N ASP A 74 -15.63 10.80 1.64
CA ASP A 74 -16.45 11.72 2.44
C ASP A 74 -16.86 11.11 3.78
N SER A 75 -17.72 11.80 4.53
CA SER A 75 -18.18 11.32 5.82
C SER A 75 -19.09 10.10 5.79
N THR A 76 -19.58 9.72 4.62
CA THR A 76 -20.46 8.55 4.41
C THR A 76 -19.70 7.33 3.92
N THR A 77 -18.41 7.50 3.58
CA THR A 77 -17.57 6.43 3.08
C THR A 77 -17.28 5.40 4.18
N ASP A 78 -17.57 4.13 3.91
CA ASP A 78 -17.31 3.02 4.83
C ASP A 78 -15.80 2.72 4.93
N VAL A 79 -15.27 2.71 6.15
CA VAL A 79 -13.86 2.43 6.44
C VAL A 79 -13.45 1.02 5.99
N HIS A 80 -14.33 0.02 6.12
CA HIS A 80 -14.01 -1.34 5.67
C HIS A 80 -13.86 -1.42 4.15
N THR A 81 -14.61 -0.61 3.41
CA THR A 81 -14.50 -0.45 1.95
C THR A 81 -13.14 0.14 1.57
N VAL A 82 -12.71 1.22 2.23
CA VAL A 82 -11.39 1.84 1.98
C VAL A 82 -10.25 0.88 2.37
N ALA A 83 -10.39 0.16 3.49
CA ALA A 83 -9.42 -0.86 3.90
C ALA A 83 -9.35 -2.03 2.91
N SER A 84 -10.49 -2.49 2.38
CA SER A 84 -10.55 -3.50 1.33
C SER A 84 -9.89 -3.02 0.03
N LEU A 85 -10.12 -1.76 -0.36
CA LEU A 85 -9.50 -1.16 -1.55
C LEU A 85 -7.98 -1.09 -1.41
N LEU A 86 -7.47 -0.65 -0.26
CA LEU A 86 -6.03 -0.63 0.01
C LEU A 86 -5.42 -2.04 -0.06
N LYS A 87 -6.06 -3.03 0.57
CA LYS A 87 -5.62 -4.43 0.49
C LYS A 87 -5.62 -4.96 -0.94
N LEU A 88 -6.63 -4.60 -1.73
CA LEU A 88 -6.76 -4.98 -3.14
C LEU A 88 -5.59 -4.42 -3.95
N TYR A 89 -5.31 -3.12 -3.82
CA TYR A 89 -4.20 -2.48 -4.53
C TYR A 89 -2.86 -3.17 -4.25
N LEU A 90 -2.54 -3.39 -2.96
CA LEU A 90 -1.27 -4.04 -2.57
C LEU A 90 -1.16 -5.48 -3.08
N ARG A 91 -2.28 -6.20 -3.16
CA ARG A 91 -2.33 -7.58 -3.66
C ARG A 91 -2.16 -7.66 -5.17
N GLU A 92 -2.61 -6.66 -5.91
CA GLU A 92 -2.56 -6.65 -7.37
C GLU A 92 -1.25 -6.08 -7.92
N LEU A 93 -0.36 -5.55 -7.07
CA LEU A 93 0.99 -5.18 -7.51
C LEU A 93 1.68 -6.38 -8.19
N PRO A 94 2.28 -6.21 -9.39
CA PRO A 94 3.03 -7.28 -10.06
C PRO A 94 4.18 -7.84 -9.23
N GLU A 95 4.76 -6.99 -8.38
CA GLU A 95 5.75 -7.36 -7.38
C GLU A 95 5.26 -6.86 -6.00
N PRO A 96 5.32 -7.71 -4.96
CA PRO A 96 4.89 -7.32 -3.61
C PRO A 96 5.73 -6.17 -3.05
N VAL A 97 5.15 -5.47 -2.06
CA VAL A 97 5.81 -4.32 -1.39
C VAL A 97 7.20 -4.69 -0.87
N VAL A 98 7.36 -5.90 -0.33
CA VAL A 98 8.67 -6.51 -0.12
C VAL A 98 8.98 -7.35 -1.36
N PRO A 99 9.98 -6.99 -2.20
CA PRO A 99 10.31 -7.73 -3.41
C PRO A 99 10.62 -9.21 -3.14
N PHE A 100 10.26 -10.10 -4.09
CA PHE A 100 10.50 -11.54 -3.95
C PHE A 100 11.99 -11.86 -3.70
N ALA A 101 12.90 -11.11 -4.33
CA ALA A 101 14.34 -11.28 -4.16
C ALA A 101 14.83 -11.03 -2.73
N ARG A 102 14.03 -10.39 -1.87
CA ARG A 102 14.35 -10.08 -0.47
C ARG A 102 13.72 -11.05 0.53
N TYR A 103 12.87 -11.98 0.08
CA TYR A 103 12.09 -12.83 1.00
C TYR A 103 12.95 -13.65 1.96
N GLU A 104 14.00 -14.31 1.47
CA GLU A 104 14.90 -15.11 2.31
C GLU A 104 15.66 -14.24 3.33
N ASP A 105 16.01 -13.00 2.95
CA ASP A 105 16.67 -12.05 3.85
C ASP A 105 15.75 -11.69 5.03
N PHE A 106 14.47 -11.38 4.75
CA PHE A 106 13.49 -11.04 5.78
C PHE A 106 13.08 -12.25 6.64
N LEU A 107 13.01 -13.46 6.06
CA LEU A 107 12.78 -14.70 6.84
C LEU A 107 13.95 -14.97 7.80
N SER A 108 15.18 -14.75 7.33
CA SER A 108 16.37 -14.85 8.17
C SER A 108 16.35 -13.83 9.31
N CYS A 109 15.89 -12.60 9.05
CA CYS A 109 15.68 -11.59 10.10
C CYS A 109 14.67 -12.06 11.17
N ALA A 110 13.56 -12.68 10.76
CA ALA A 110 12.55 -13.19 11.70
C ALA A 110 13.11 -14.30 12.61
N GLN A 111 13.95 -15.18 12.07
CA GLN A 111 14.63 -16.20 12.86
C GLN A 111 15.63 -15.58 13.84
N LEU A 112 16.35 -14.55 13.41
CA LEU A 112 17.32 -13.86 14.25
C LEU A 112 16.64 -13.08 15.37
N LEU A 113 15.55 -12.35 15.09
CA LEU A 113 14.72 -11.67 16.09
C LEU A 113 14.23 -12.61 17.20
N THR A 114 14.00 -13.89 16.88
CA THR A 114 13.60 -14.90 17.88
C THR A 114 14.76 -15.35 18.77
N LYS A 115 16.01 -15.28 18.27
CA LYS A 115 17.22 -15.74 18.98
C LYS A 115 17.90 -14.60 19.75
N ASP A 116 18.01 -13.44 19.11
CA ASP A 116 18.60 -12.21 19.63
C ASP A 116 17.83 -11.03 19.05
N GLU A 117 17.02 -10.37 19.89
CA GLU A 117 16.19 -9.24 19.48
C GLU A 117 17.03 -8.06 18.99
N GLY A 118 18.20 -7.82 19.60
CA GLY A 118 19.07 -6.70 19.25
C GLY A 118 19.73 -6.88 17.88
N GLU A 119 20.34 -8.04 17.66
CA GLU A 119 20.94 -8.37 16.36
C GLU A 119 19.88 -8.47 15.26
N GLY A 120 18.73 -9.09 15.58
CA GLY A 120 17.59 -9.21 14.67
C GLY A 120 17.02 -7.85 14.25
N THR A 121 16.89 -6.91 15.19
CA THR A 121 16.41 -5.55 14.89
C THR A 121 17.40 -4.79 14.01
N LEU A 122 18.70 -4.94 14.28
CA LEU A 122 19.74 -4.30 13.47
C LEU A 122 19.74 -4.83 12.03
N GLU A 123 19.66 -6.15 11.84
CA GLU A 123 19.62 -6.75 10.50
C GLU A 123 18.31 -6.41 9.78
N LEU A 124 17.17 -6.41 10.48
CA LEU A 124 15.89 -5.97 9.90
C LEU A 124 15.96 -4.52 9.40
N ALA A 125 16.54 -3.61 10.19
CA ALA A 125 16.71 -2.21 9.79
C ALA A 125 17.59 -2.08 8.54
N LYS A 126 18.65 -2.89 8.43
CA LYS A 126 19.50 -2.98 7.24
C LYS A 126 18.73 -3.50 6.03
N GLN A 127 17.94 -4.56 6.18
CA GLN A 127 17.14 -5.11 5.07
C GLN A 127 16.09 -4.10 4.58
N VAL A 128 15.36 -3.47 5.51
CA VAL A 128 14.37 -2.43 5.20
C VAL A 128 15.02 -1.24 4.48
N SER A 129 16.18 -0.76 4.94
CA SER A 129 16.88 0.37 4.29
C SER A 129 17.50 0.02 2.93
N SER A 130 17.66 -1.27 2.61
CA SER A 130 18.17 -1.75 1.32
C SER A 130 17.08 -2.00 0.27
N LEU A 131 15.81 -1.81 0.63
CA LEU A 131 14.69 -1.91 -0.30
C LEU A 131 14.80 -0.84 -1.40
N PRO A 132 14.29 -1.10 -2.62
CA PRO A 132 14.13 -0.04 -3.61
C PRO A 132 13.37 1.15 -3.01
N LEU A 133 13.76 2.37 -3.37
CA LEU A 133 13.26 3.59 -2.73
C LEU A 133 11.73 3.69 -2.74
N VAL A 134 11.08 3.28 -3.83
CA VAL A 134 9.62 3.30 -3.95
C VAL A 134 8.95 2.29 -3.00
N ASN A 135 9.51 1.10 -2.85
CA ASN A 135 9.04 0.08 -1.90
C ASN A 135 9.26 0.52 -0.45
N TYR A 136 10.43 1.06 -0.14
CA TYR A 136 10.73 1.62 1.19
C TYR A 136 9.75 2.72 1.56
N ASN A 137 9.51 3.67 0.65
CA ASN A 137 8.59 4.78 0.90
C ASN A 137 7.15 4.29 1.09
N LEU A 138 6.70 3.34 0.26
CA LEU A 138 5.39 2.73 0.40
C LEU A 138 5.22 2.03 1.75
N LEU A 139 6.18 1.17 2.12
CA LEU A 139 6.18 0.46 3.41
C LEU A 139 6.20 1.44 4.58
N ARG A 140 7.05 2.46 4.52
CA ARG A 140 7.10 3.54 5.51
C ARG A 140 5.78 4.29 5.61
N TYR A 141 5.10 4.53 4.50
CA TYR A 141 3.82 5.22 4.50
C TYR A 141 2.73 4.40 5.17
N ILE A 142 2.69 3.09 4.95
CA ILE A 142 1.67 2.20 5.51
C ILE A 142 1.93 1.89 6.99
N CYS A 143 3.20 1.76 7.40
CA CYS A 143 3.59 1.37 8.76
C CYS A 143 3.80 2.54 9.73
N LYS A 144 3.61 3.79 9.29
CA LYS A 144 3.71 4.98 10.15
C LYS A 144 2.45 5.16 11.00
#